data_AF-A0A942LUW3-F1
#
_entry.id   AF-A0A942LUW3-F1
#
_cell.length_a   1.000
_cell.length_b   1.000
_cell.length_c   1.000
_cell.angle_alpha   90.00
_cell.angle_beta   90.00
_cell.angle_gamma   90.00
#
_symmetry.space_group_name_H-M   'P 1'
#
loop_
_entity.id
_entity.type
_entity.pdbx_description
1 polymer ?
#
loop_
_entity_poly.entity_id
_entity_poly.type
_entity_poly.pdbx_seq_one_letter_code
_entity_poly.pdbx_strand_id
1 'polypeptide(L)' 'MDKSRLLLFELGKRIRSLRMAQKLSQEELSYRADLHRMYVGMLERGEKNFTISNLAKISGYSGDTDPHSGKLTPQ' A
#
# COMPACT_ATOMS: atom_id res chain seq x y z
N MET A 1 15.58 0.29 -20.56
CA MET A 1 15.03 0.07 -19.20
C MET A 1 13.81 -0.83 -19.36
N ASP A 2 13.70 -1.91 -18.57
CA ASP A 2 12.56 -2.83 -18.65
C ASP A 2 11.23 -2.10 -18.38
N LYS A 3 10.22 -2.35 -19.22
CA LYS A 3 8.89 -1.71 -19.13
C LYS A 3 8.23 -1.96 -17.77
N SER A 4 8.42 -3.16 -17.22
CA SER A 4 7.85 -3.53 -15.92
C SER A 4 8.40 -2.64 -14.81
N ARG A 5 9.72 -2.39 -14.83
CA ARG A 5 10.39 -1.52 -13.86
C ARG A 5 9.94 -0.06 -13.96
N LEU A 6 9.67 0.43 -15.17
CA LEU A 6 9.09 1.77 -15.38
C LEU A 6 7.69 1.87 -14.76
N LEU A 7 6.86 0.85 -14.94
CA LEU A 7 5.50 0.82 -14.36
C LEU A 7 5.53 0.81 -12.83
N LEU A 8 6.40 0.01 -12.22
CA LEU A 8 6.56 -0.04 -10.76
C LEU A 8 6.97 1.32 -10.19
N PHE A 9 7.88 2.01 -10.87
CA PHE A 9 8.35 3.32 -10.46
C PHE A 9 7.25 4.39 -10.52
N GLU A 10 6.51 4.46 -11.63
CA GLU A 10 5.41 5.43 -11.76
C GLU A 10 4.25 5.14 -10.81
N LEU A 11 3.93 3.86 -10.58
CA LEU A 11 2.92 3.47 -9.60
C LEU A 11 3.34 3.84 -8.16
N GLY A 12 4.59 3.56 -7.79
CA GLY A 12 5.14 3.95 -6.49
C GLY A 12 5.11 5.47 -6.27
N LYS A 13 5.49 6.25 -7.28
CA LYS A 13 5.38 7.71 -7.29
C LYS A 13 3.94 8.18 -7.11
N ARG A 14 2.98 7.55 -7.81
CA ARG A 14 1.57 7.91 -7.69
C ARG A 14 1.06 7.67 -6.27
N ILE A 15 1.36 6.52 -5.67
CA ILE A 15 0.99 6.20 -4.28
C ILE A 15 1.58 7.24 -3.32
N ARG A 16 2.87 7.56 -3.46
CA ARG A 16 3.52 8.60 -2.65
C ARG A 16 2.82 9.95 -2.78
N SER A 17 2.50 10.36 -4.00
CA SER A 17 1.84 11.64 -4.25
C SER A 17 0.46 11.72 -3.59
N LEU A 18 -0.33 10.65 -3.67
CA LEU A 18 -1.66 10.57 -3.07
C LEU A 18 -1.58 10.54 -1.53
N ARG A 19 -0.60 9.81 -0.98
CA ARG A 19 -0.35 9.80 0.46
C ARG A 19 -0.02 11.20 0.98
N MET A 20 0.88 11.92 0.29
CA MET A 20 1.27 13.28 0.65
C MET A 20 0.11 14.27 0.51
N ALA A 21 -0.73 14.14 -0.53
CA ALA A 21 -1.93 14.96 -0.68
C ALA A 21 -2.92 14.77 0.48
N GLN A 22 -2.98 13.56 1.04
CA GLN A 22 -3.76 13.25 2.24
C GLN A 22 -3.04 13.59 3.56
N LYS A 23 -1.84 14.19 3.50
CA LYS A 23 -0.99 14.54 4.66
C LYS A 23 -0.63 13.35 5.57
N LEU A 24 -0.59 12.13 5.01
CA LEU A 24 -0.25 10.93 5.77
C LEU A 24 1.26 10.71 5.77
N SER A 25 1.82 10.29 6.91
CA SER A 25 3.19 9.75 6.96
C SER A 25 3.20 8.34 6.36
N GLN A 26 4.39 7.81 6.01
CA GLN A 26 4.50 6.40 5.59
C GLN A 26 4.06 5.44 6.69
N GLU A 27 4.27 5.82 7.96
CA GLU A 27 3.85 5.06 9.13
C GLU A 27 2.33 5.02 9.25
N GLU A 28 1.68 6.17 9.09
CA GLU A 28 0.22 6.28 9.10
C GLU A 28 -0.43 5.47 7.97
N LEU A 29 0.10 5.56 6.75
CA LEU A 29 -0.39 4.74 5.64
C LEU A 29 -0.18 3.24 5.92
N SER A 30 0.96 2.89 6.49
CA SER A 30 1.28 1.50 6.81
C SER A 30 0.34 0.90 7.86
N TYR A 31 -0.01 1.70 8.86
CA TYR A 31 -1.00 1.34 9.87
C TYR A 31 -2.38 1.13 9.25
N ARG A 32 -2.87 2.08 8.44
CA ARG A 32 -4.18 1.98 7.77
C ARG A 32 -4.28 0.81 6.80
N ALA A 33 -3.19 0.50 6.11
CA ALA A 33 -3.14 -0.55 5.11
C ALA A 33 -2.82 -1.93 5.69
N ASP A 34 -2.56 -2.06 7.00
CA ASP A 34 -2.04 -3.29 7.62
C ASP A 34 -0.83 -3.83 6.83
N LEU A 35 0.18 -2.96 6.68
CA LEU A 35 1.45 -3.24 6.02
C LEU A 35 2.61 -2.76 6.88
N HIS A 36 3.78 -3.36 6.72
CA HIS A 36 4.98 -2.88 7.40
C HIS A 36 5.44 -1.54 6.80
N ARG A 37 5.79 -0.54 7.63
CA ARG A 37 6.26 0.79 7.19
C ARG A 37 7.37 0.73 6.14
N MET A 38 8.38 -0.12 6.36
CA MET A 38 9.47 -0.31 5.39
C MET A 38 8.98 -0.86 4.05
N TYR A 39 7.94 -1.69 4.06
CA TYR A 39 7.33 -2.24 2.85
C TYR A 39 6.59 -1.16 2.06
N VAL A 40 5.82 -0.30 2.73
CA VAL A 40 5.23 0.90 2.11
C VAL A 40 6.31 1.77 1.46
N GLY A 41 7.44 1.98 2.14
CA GLY A 41 8.57 2.72 1.57
C GLY A 41 9.18 2.07 0.32
N MET A 42 9.35 0.74 0.32
CA MET A 42 9.84 -0.02 -0.84
C MET A 42 8.87 0.07 -2.03
N LEU A 43 7.57 0.01 -1.77
CA LEU A 43 6.53 0.16 -2.79
C LEU A 43 6.57 1.57 -3.40
N GLU A 44 6.64 2.63 -2.59
CA GLU A 44 6.73 4.01 -3.09
C GLU A 44 7.95 4.27 -3.98
N ARG A 45 9.04 3.52 -3.79
CA ARG A 45 10.26 3.60 -4.61
C ARG A 45 10.27 2.63 -5.80
N GLY A 46 9.25 1.80 -5.95
CA GLY A 46 9.18 0.78 -7.01
C GLY A 46 10.21 -0.35 -6.84
N GLU A 47 10.70 -0.60 -5.62
CA GLU A 47 11.71 -1.62 -5.31
C GLU A 47 11.12 -3.03 -5.15
N LYS A 48 9.80 -3.11 -4.96
CA LYS A 48 9.04 -4.36 -4.82
C LYS A 48 7.85 -4.36 -5.78
N ASN A 49 7.49 -5.56 -6.22
CA ASN A 49 6.27 -5.77 -7.01
C ASN A 49 5.03 -5.50 -6.16
N PHE A 50 4.02 -4.92 -6.81
CA PHE A 50 2.70 -4.75 -6.24
C PHE A 50 1.84 -5.97 -6.52
N THR A 51 1.28 -6.56 -5.48
CA THR A 51 0.13 -7.46 -5.64
C THR A 51 -1.15 -6.61 -5.66
N ILE A 52 -2.22 -7.13 -6.26
CA ILE A 52 -3.53 -6.48 -6.22
C ILE A 52 -4.03 -6.33 -4.77
N SER A 53 -3.74 -7.31 -3.90
CA SER A 53 -4.08 -7.24 -2.48
C SER A 53 -3.41 -6.07 -1.76
N ASN A 54 -2.12 -5.79 -2.05
CA ASN A 54 -1.43 -4.64 -1.48
C ASN A 54 -2.03 -3.31 -1.97
N LEU A 55 -2.43 -3.24 -3.24
CA LEU A 55 -3.09 -2.05 -3.79
C LEU A 55 -4.46 -1.83 -3.15
N ALA A 56 -5.25 -2.90 -2.95
CA ALA A 56 -6.52 -2.83 -2.25
C ALA A 56 -6.34 -2.28 -0.82
N LYS A 57 -5.40 -2.86 -0.05
CA LYS A 57 -5.01 -2.38 1.28
C LYS A 57 -4.62 -0.90 1.30
N ILE A 58 -3.73 -0.47 0.40
CA ILE A 58 -3.26 0.92 0.30
C ILE A 58 -4.38 1.88 -0.10
N SER A 59 -5.29 1.45 -0.98
CA SER A 59 -6.43 2.25 -1.41
C SER A 59 -7.51 2.42 -0.34
N GLY A 60 -7.42 1.67 0.76
CA GLY A 60 -8.50 1.59 1.74
C GLY A 60 -9.72 0.83 1.21
N TYR A 61 -9.53 -0.05 0.21
CA TYR A 61 -10.61 -0.89 -0.31
C TYR A 61 -10.97 -1.94 0.72
N SER A 62 -12.00 -1.63 1.49
CA SER A 62 -12.74 -2.55 2.33
C SER A 62 -13.84 -3.17 1.46
N GLY A 63 -13.47 -4.00 0.49
CA GLY A 63 -14.49 -4.76 -0.25
C GLY A 63 -15.30 -5.54 0.76
N ASP A 64 -16.61 -5.28 0.87
CA ASP A 64 -17.53 -5.87 1.83
C ASP A 64 -17.11 -7.31 2.14
N THR A 65 -16.46 -7.47 3.28
CA THR A 65 -15.77 -8.69 3.65
C THR A 65 -16.82 -9.72 3.99
N ASP A 66 -16.68 -10.90 3.39
CA ASP A 66 -17.18 -12.14 3.97
C ASP A 66 -16.97 -12.09 5.50
N PRO A 67 -18.04 -12.19 6.32
CA PRO A 67 -17.98 -12.03 7.77
C PRO A 67 -17.13 -13.09 8.51
N HIS A 68 -16.41 -13.96 7.80
CA HIS A 68 -15.60 -15.04 8.37
C HIS A 68 -14.08 -14.83 8.30
N SER A 69 -13.57 -13.71 7.78
CA SER A 69 -12.13 -13.39 7.91
C SER A 69 -11.81 -12.76 9.28
N GLY A 70 -11.97 -13.55 10.33
CA GLY A 70 -11.61 -13.18 11.68
C GLY A 70 -10.09 -13.07 11.89
N LYS A 71 -9.76 -12.18 12.83
CA LYS A 71 -8.57 -12.11 13.72
C LYS A 71 -7.41 -11.21 13.22
N LEU A 72 -6.90 -10.24 13.99
CA LEU A 72 -6.97 -9.98 15.44
C LEU A 72 -7.08 -8.48 15.76
N THR A 73 -8.00 -8.11 16.63
CA THR A 73 -7.86 -6.95 17.52
C THR A 73 -6.79 -7.27 18.58
N PRO A 74 -5.79 -6.40 18.82
CA PRO A 74 -4.86 -6.57 19.93
C PRO A 74 -5.58 -6.43 21.28
N GLN A 75 -5.24 -7.30 22.23
CA GLN A 75 -5.54 -7.11 23.66
C GLN A 75 -4.65 -6.01 24.23
#